data_AF-A0A2W6DYX7-F1
#
_entry.id   AF-A0A2W6DYX7-F1
#
_cell.length_a   1.000
_cell.length_b   1.000
_cell.length_c   1.000
_cell.angle_alpha   90.00
_cell.angle_beta   90.00
_cell.angle_gamma   90.00
#
_symmetry.space_group_name_H-M   'P 1'
#
loop_
_entity.id
_entity.type
_entity.pdbx_description
1 polymer ?
#
loop_
_entity_poly.entity_id
_entity_poly.type
_entity_poly.pdbx_seq_one_letter_code
_entity_poly.pdbx_strand_id
1 'polypeptide(L)'
;MASRRADLGAISELRQRDWGQALDADGVCDPDAQVGEDADWEYGAFATNTLTGQTQWLDARHRTQAHVEDRKQFKACDARNLPDYDRNAAWLQLAALATSLTAWLRHLALDGDLAKAGTKTLRFRLLSAPARLVTHARRKTLKVPPGWAWAQNLATAWERFQTLHPA
;
A
#
# COMPACT_ATOMS: atom_id res chain seq x y z
N MET A 1 -24.53 32.62 -6.20
CA MET A 1 -23.28 31.84 -6.28
C MET A 1 -23.60 30.45 -6.80
N ALA A 2 -23.40 30.20 -8.09
CA ALA A 2 -23.75 28.93 -8.73
C ALA A 2 -22.61 27.91 -8.54
N SER A 3 -22.93 26.77 -7.93
CA SER A 3 -22.03 25.62 -7.77
C SER A 3 -21.78 24.99 -9.14
N ARG A 4 -20.55 25.09 -9.65
CA ARG A 4 -20.11 24.31 -10.81
C ARG A 4 -19.68 22.93 -10.33
N ARG A 5 -20.52 21.93 -10.57
CA ARG A 5 -20.12 20.51 -10.54
C ARG A 5 -19.14 20.29 -11.69
N ALA A 6 -17.92 19.86 -11.39
CA ALA A 6 -16.94 19.52 -12.42
C ALA A 6 -17.36 18.23 -13.14
N ASP A 7 -17.69 18.36 -14.42
CA ASP A 7 -17.84 17.26 -15.38
C ASP A 7 -16.44 16.71 -15.72
N LEU A 8 -16.30 15.39 -15.85
CA LEU A 8 -15.04 14.73 -16.22
C LEU A 8 -14.54 15.16 -17.60
N GLY A 9 -15.43 15.62 -18.49
CA GLY A 9 -15.05 16.22 -19.78
C GLY A 9 -14.24 17.52 -19.66
N ALA A 10 -14.39 18.25 -18.55
CA ALA A 10 -13.64 19.48 -18.30
C ALA A 10 -12.15 19.22 -18.02
N ILE A 11 -11.77 18.00 -17.61
CA ILE A 11 -10.37 17.64 -17.33
C ILE A 11 -9.54 17.64 -18.61
N SER A 12 -10.11 17.20 -19.74
CA SER A 12 -9.41 17.22 -21.04
C SER A 12 -9.26 18.61 -21.65
N GLU A 13 -10.02 19.59 -21.16
CA GLU A 13 -9.97 20.99 -21.62
C GLU A 13 -9.05 21.87 -20.77
N LEU A 14 -8.50 21.33 -19.65
CA LEU A 14 -7.54 22.05 -18.81
C LEU A 14 -6.31 22.41 -19.64
N ARG A 15 -6.16 23.70 -19.91
CA ARG A 15 -5.03 24.28 -20.62
C ARG A 15 -3.90 24.54 -19.63
N GLN A 16 -2.68 24.68 -20.14
CA GLN A 16 -1.47 24.98 -19.36
C GLN A 16 -1.56 26.24 -18.45
N ARG A 17 -2.60 27.08 -18.60
CA ARG A 17 -2.87 28.27 -17.78
C ARG A 17 -3.94 28.05 -16.70
N ASP A 18 -4.57 26.89 -16.68
CA ASP A 18 -5.64 26.53 -15.73
C ASP A 18 -5.10 25.81 -14.49
N TRP A 19 -3.80 25.50 -14.48
CA TRP A 19 -3.09 25.11 -13.27
C TRP A 19 -3.07 26.32 -12.34
N GLY A 20 -3.61 26.15 -11.12
CA GLY A 20 -3.61 27.20 -10.10
C GLY A 20 -2.20 27.70 -9.79
N GLN A 21 -2.12 28.85 -9.11
CA GLN A 21 -0.84 29.41 -8.66
C GLN A 21 -0.07 28.39 -7.83
N ALA A 22 1.24 28.27 -8.07
CA ALA A 22 2.11 27.49 -7.22
C ALA A 22 2.13 28.12 -5.83
N LEU A 23 1.93 27.30 -4.80
CA LEU A 23 1.98 27.74 -3.41
C LEU A 23 3.25 27.17 -2.78
N ASP A 24 3.93 27.98 -1.97
CA ASP A 24 5.07 27.55 -1.17
C ASP A 24 4.62 26.69 0.03
N ALA A 25 5.60 26.27 0.85
CA ALA A 25 5.36 25.45 2.04
C ALA A 25 4.47 26.13 3.10
N ASP A 26 4.33 27.45 3.06
CA ASP A 26 3.51 28.26 3.97
C ASP A 26 2.15 28.62 3.37
N GLY A 27 1.87 28.17 2.14
CA GLY A 27 0.62 28.39 1.43
C GLY A 27 0.53 29.75 0.74
N VAL A 28 1.65 30.45 0.55
CA VAL A 28 1.74 31.72 -0.16
C VAL A 28 2.02 31.47 -1.64
N CYS A 29 1.41 32.25 -2.54
CA CYS A 29 1.66 32.16 -3.97
C CYS A 29 3.13 32.49 -4.30
N ASP A 30 3.83 31.55 -4.91
CA ASP A 30 5.16 31.73 -5.49
C ASP A 30 5.02 31.89 -7.03
N PRO A 31 5.24 33.09 -7.58
CA PRO A 31 5.12 33.35 -9.01
C PRO A 31 6.28 32.79 -9.85
N ASP A 32 7.40 32.43 -9.21
CA ASP A 32 8.64 32.01 -9.90
C ASP A 32 8.86 30.48 -9.85
N ALA A 33 7.98 29.74 -9.19
CA ALA A 33 8.07 28.30 -9.09
C ALA A 33 7.96 27.61 -10.46
N GLN A 34 9.01 26.87 -10.84
CA GLN A 34 9.04 26.01 -12.02
C GLN A 34 9.05 24.53 -11.61
N VAL A 35 8.37 23.67 -12.36
CA VAL A 35 8.30 22.23 -12.04
C VAL A 35 9.57 21.52 -12.53
N GLY A 36 10.46 21.20 -11.58
CA GLY A 36 11.74 20.46 -11.75
C GLY A 36 12.95 21.37 -11.98
N GLU A 37 14.21 21.01 -11.71
CA GLU A 37 14.88 20.17 -10.69
C GLU A 37 16.07 21.04 -10.24
N ASP A 38 16.15 21.43 -8.96
CA ASP A 38 17.40 21.93 -8.39
C ASP A 38 18.12 20.73 -7.74
N ALA A 39 19.45 20.72 -7.69
CA ALA A 39 20.22 19.56 -7.19
C ALA A 39 19.92 19.25 -5.70
N ASP A 40 19.42 20.25 -4.97
CA ASP A 40 19.09 20.15 -3.56
C ASP A 40 17.57 19.97 -3.31
N TRP A 41 16.69 20.34 -4.27
CA TRP A 41 15.23 20.31 -4.09
C TRP A 41 14.48 19.97 -5.40
N GLU A 42 13.53 19.04 -5.29
CA GLU A 42 12.62 18.67 -6.38
C GLU A 42 11.22 19.26 -6.12
N TYR A 43 10.70 20.03 -7.08
CA TYR A 43 9.33 20.56 -7.00
C TYR A 43 8.31 19.47 -7.35
N GLY A 44 7.44 19.12 -6.39
CA GLY A 44 6.32 18.20 -6.59
C GLY A 44 4.98 18.94 -6.69
N ALA A 45 4.15 18.57 -7.67
CA ALA A 45 2.79 19.08 -7.80
C ALA A 45 1.75 17.96 -7.58
N PHE A 46 0.63 18.28 -6.94
CA PHE A 46 -0.51 17.38 -6.81
C PHE A 46 -1.82 18.13 -7.01
N ALA A 47 -2.80 17.47 -7.63
CA ALA A 47 -4.14 18.01 -7.83
C ALA A 47 -5.12 17.31 -6.89
N THR A 48 -6.03 18.06 -6.27
CA THR A 48 -7.05 17.50 -5.38
C THR A 48 -8.38 18.20 -5.52
N ASN A 49 -9.47 17.44 -5.43
CA ASN A 49 -10.83 17.95 -5.32
C ASN A 49 -11.23 18.22 -3.86
N THR A 50 -10.31 18.02 -2.91
CA THR A 50 -10.54 18.27 -1.49
C THR A 50 -10.49 19.77 -1.24
N LEU A 51 -11.63 20.37 -0.87
CA LEU A 51 -11.79 21.83 -0.76
C LEU A 51 -11.26 22.43 0.56
N THR A 52 -10.86 21.59 1.52
CA THR A 52 -10.50 22.00 2.88
C THR A 52 -9.30 21.20 3.38
N GLY A 53 -8.44 21.84 4.19
CA GLY A 53 -7.28 21.22 4.79
C GLY A 53 -6.02 22.06 4.58
N GLN A 54 -5.02 21.84 5.42
CA GLN A 54 -3.70 22.46 5.24
C GLN A 54 -2.97 21.81 4.06
N THR A 55 -2.24 22.60 3.27
CA THR A 55 -1.49 22.14 2.09
C THR A 55 -0.53 21.01 2.43
N GLN A 56 0.15 21.10 3.58
CA GLN A 56 1.09 20.08 4.06
C GLN A 56 0.40 18.73 4.36
N TRP A 57 -0.84 18.77 4.85
CA TRP A 57 -1.63 17.56 5.08
C TRP A 57 -2.08 16.92 3.77
N LEU A 58 -2.51 17.74 2.80
CA LEU A 58 -2.91 17.26 1.47
C LEU A 58 -1.72 16.62 0.73
N ASP A 59 -0.56 17.25 0.81
CA ASP A 59 0.70 16.72 0.27
C ASP A 59 1.09 15.40 0.93
N ALA A 60 1.11 15.31 2.26
CA ALA A 60 1.42 14.07 2.98
C ALA A 60 0.45 12.93 2.62
N ARG A 61 -0.83 13.24 2.48
CA ARG A 61 -1.85 12.28 2.02
C ARG A 61 -1.59 11.82 0.59
N HIS A 62 -1.21 12.73 -0.30
CA HIS A 62 -0.87 12.38 -1.69
C HIS A 62 0.38 11.50 -1.75
N ARG A 63 1.43 11.81 -0.98
CA ARG A 63 2.64 10.99 -0.90
C ARG A 63 2.38 9.58 -0.36
N THR A 64 1.37 9.41 0.49
CA THR A 64 0.93 8.08 0.95
C THR A 64 0.42 7.20 -0.22
N GLN A 65 -0.07 7.79 -1.30
CA GLN A 65 -0.52 7.05 -2.49
C GLN A 65 0.63 6.26 -3.15
N ALA A 66 1.89 6.69 -2.98
CA ALA A 66 3.06 5.94 -3.44
C ALA A 66 3.14 4.51 -2.84
N HIS A 67 2.54 4.27 -1.68
CA HIS A 67 2.43 2.92 -1.12
C HIS A 67 1.47 2.01 -1.91
N VAL A 68 0.41 2.58 -2.47
CA VAL A 68 -0.54 1.85 -3.35
C VAL A 68 0.15 1.46 -4.66
N GLU A 69 1.09 2.30 -5.12
CA GLU A 69 1.84 2.08 -6.35
C GLU A 69 3.01 1.09 -6.23
N ASP A 70 3.21 0.44 -5.07
CA ASP A 70 4.14 -0.69 -4.94
C ASP A 70 3.61 -1.96 -5.63
N ARG A 71 3.42 -1.86 -6.95
CA ARG A 71 2.96 -2.90 -7.89
C ARG A 71 3.85 -4.15 -7.85
N LYS A 72 5.02 -4.07 -7.23
CA LYS A 72 5.94 -5.21 -7.04
C LYS A 72 5.29 -6.31 -6.21
N GLN A 73 4.50 -5.97 -5.18
CA GLN A 73 3.82 -6.97 -4.34
C GLN A 73 2.70 -7.68 -5.11
N PHE A 74 1.94 -6.94 -5.90
CA PHE A 74 0.85 -7.49 -6.73
C PHE A 74 1.39 -8.42 -7.83
N LYS A 75 2.49 -8.04 -8.49
CA LYS A 75 3.20 -8.91 -9.44
C LYS A 75 3.77 -10.17 -8.78
N ALA A 76 4.19 -10.10 -7.52
CA ALA A 76 4.67 -11.26 -6.76
C ALA A 76 3.53 -12.22 -6.34
N CYS A 77 2.28 -11.74 -6.39
CA CYS A 77 1.04 -12.51 -6.32
C CYS A 77 0.57 -12.98 -7.71
N ASP A 78 1.49 -13.09 -8.66
CA ASP A 78 1.29 -13.67 -10.00
C ASP A 78 0.35 -12.89 -10.94
N ALA A 79 0.24 -11.59 -10.72
CA ALA A 79 -0.43 -10.66 -11.64
C ALA A 79 0.49 -10.19 -12.79
N ARG A 80 1.47 -11.01 -13.20
CA ARG A 80 2.49 -10.62 -14.20
C ARG A 80 2.16 -11.09 -15.61
N ASN A 81 1.37 -12.16 -15.77
CA ASN A 81 1.02 -12.71 -17.07
C ASN A 81 -0.49 -12.98 -17.12
N LEU A 82 -1.21 -12.18 -17.91
CA LEU A 82 -2.68 -12.17 -17.97
C LEU A 82 -3.10 -12.57 -19.39
N PRO A 83 -3.50 -13.84 -19.63
CA PRO A 83 -3.79 -14.34 -20.97
C PRO A 83 -5.09 -13.79 -21.59
N ASP A 84 -6.24 -13.83 -20.90
CA ASP A 84 -7.55 -13.46 -21.47
C ASP A 84 -8.52 -12.84 -20.43
N TYR A 85 -9.28 -11.81 -20.81
CA TYR A 85 -10.02 -10.88 -19.94
C TYR A 85 -10.97 -11.56 -18.94
N ASP A 86 -11.85 -12.46 -19.39
CA ASP A 86 -12.88 -13.06 -18.53
C ASP A 86 -12.29 -14.05 -17.51
N ARG A 87 -11.28 -14.84 -17.90
CA ARG A 87 -10.57 -15.74 -16.96
C ARG A 87 -9.66 -14.96 -16.01
N ASN A 88 -9.17 -13.80 -16.43
CA ASN A 88 -8.31 -12.97 -15.61
C ASN A 88 -9.05 -12.24 -14.48
N ALA A 89 -10.38 -12.05 -14.57
CA ALA A 89 -11.13 -11.33 -13.54
C ALA A 89 -11.05 -12.02 -12.17
N ALA A 90 -11.38 -13.31 -12.10
CA ALA A 90 -11.29 -14.09 -10.86
C ALA A 90 -9.84 -14.20 -10.35
N TRP A 91 -8.88 -14.37 -11.27
CA TRP A 91 -7.46 -14.42 -10.94
C TRP A 91 -6.95 -13.13 -10.31
N LEU A 92 -7.30 -11.98 -10.91
CA LEU A 92 -6.92 -10.66 -10.42
C LEU A 92 -7.56 -10.35 -9.07
N GLN A 93 -8.80 -10.78 -8.84
CA GLN A 93 -9.44 -10.68 -7.53
C GLN A 93 -8.69 -11.47 -6.46
N LEU A 94 -8.27 -12.70 -6.77
CA LEU A 94 -7.46 -13.52 -5.86
C LEU A 94 -6.08 -12.91 -5.61
N ALA A 95 -5.42 -12.39 -6.65
CA ALA A 95 -4.14 -11.70 -6.51
C ALA A 95 -4.26 -10.44 -5.65
N ALA A 96 -5.36 -9.69 -5.79
CA ALA A 96 -5.65 -8.50 -4.98
C ALA A 96 -5.87 -8.89 -3.52
N LEU A 97 -6.71 -9.91 -3.27
CA LEU A 97 -6.96 -10.44 -1.95
C LEU A 97 -5.67 -10.93 -1.28
N ALA A 98 -4.84 -11.70 -1.97
CA ALA A 98 -3.57 -12.20 -1.45
C ALA A 98 -2.61 -11.04 -1.10
N THR A 99 -2.59 -9.99 -1.91
CA THR A 99 -1.79 -8.78 -1.65
C THR A 99 -2.28 -8.05 -0.42
N SER A 100 -3.60 -7.84 -0.29
CA SER A 100 -4.21 -7.22 0.89
C SER A 100 -3.96 -8.04 2.16
N LEU A 101 -4.16 -9.37 2.13
CA LEU A 101 -3.88 -10.24 3.27
C LEU A 101 -2.41 -10.20 3.69
N THR A 102 -1.48 -10.13 2.72
CA THR A 102 -0.05 -10.00 3.02
C THR A 102 0.28 -8.64 3.64
N ALA A 103 -0.37 -7.56 3.19
CA ALA A 103 -0.22 -6.23 3.78
C ALA A 103 -0.72 -6.20 5.23
N TRP A 104 -1.90 -6.76 5.49
CA TRP A 104 -2.44 -6.90 6.85
C TRP A 104 -1.55 -7.77 7.74
N LEU A 105 -1.03 -8.89 7.22
CA LEU A 105 -0.08 -9.73 7.93
C LEU A 105 1.15 -8.93 8.40
N ARG A 106 1.74 -8.12 7.50
CA ARG A 106 2.88 -7.26 7.84
C ARG A 106 2.51 -6.26 8.93
N HIS A 107 1.36 -5.61 8.80
CA HIS A 107 0.95 -4.55 9.71
C HIS A 107 0.59 -5.05 11.11
N LEU A 108 -0.03 -6.23 11.20
CA LEU A 108 -0.60 -6.74 12.45
C LEU A 108 0.35 -7.65 13.23
N ALA A 109 1.28 -8.35 12.57
CA ALA A 109 2.01 -9.44 13.20
C ALA A 109 3.51 -9.47 12.94
N LEU A 110 4.04 -8.68 12.01
CA LEU A 110 5.47 -8.71 11.66
C LEU A 110 6.16 -7.40 12.03
N ASP A 111 7.44 -7.50 12.43
CA ASP A 111 8.30 -6.35 12.73
C ASP A 111 9.62 -6.42 11.95
N GLY A 112 10.40 -5.34 12.03
CA GLY A 112 11.77 -5.27 11.53
C GLY A 112 11.87 -5.61 10.05
N ASP A 113 12.81 -6.49 9.71
CA ASP A 113 13.06 -6.88 8.32
C ASP A 113 11.89 -7.62 7.67
N LEU A 114 11.09 -8.36 8.46
CA LEU A 114 9.95 -9.10 7.91
C LEU A 114 8.76 -8.19 7.59
N ALA A 115 8.56 -7.12 8.36
CA ALA A 115 7.55 -6.11 8.04
C ALA A 115 7.84 -5.41 6.69
N LYS A 116 9.13 -5.23 6.37
CA LYS A 116 9.61 -4.59 5.13
C LYS A 116 9.87 -5.59 3.99
N ALA A 117 9.84 -6.89 4.27
CA ALA A 117 10.19 -7.92 3.30
C ALA A 117 9.15 -8.04 2.18
N GLY A 118 9.62 -8.17 0.93
CA GLY A 118 8.75 -8.44 -0.22
C GLY A 118 8.00 -9.78 -0.13
N THR A 119 6.88 -9.90 -0.87
CA THR A 119 5.99 -11.08 -0.79
C THR A 119 6.71 -12.40 -1.07
N LYS A 120 7.70 -12.41 -1.98
CA LYS A 120 8.50 -13.61 -2.28
C LYS A 120 9.26 -14.12 -1.04
N THR A 121 9.86 -13.21 -0.27
CA THR A 121 10.58 -13.53 0.97
C THR A 121 9.62 -14.04 2.03
N LEU A 122 8.46 -13.39 2.21
CA LEU A 122 7.44 -13.84 3.15
C LEU A 122 6.88 -15.22 2.79
N ARG A 123 6.70 -15.50 1.50
CA ARG A 123 6.29 -16.82 1.01
C ARG A 123 7.26 -17.89 1.49
N PHE A 124 8.55 -17.69 1.22
CA PHE A 124 9.58 -18.67 1.58
C PHE A 124 9.76 -18.83 3.09
N ARG A 125 9.77 -17.73 3.86
CA ARG A 125 10.13 -17.77 5.28
C ARG A 125 8.96 -18.16 6.20
N LEU A 126 7.74 -17.70 5.88
CA LEU A 126 6.58 -17.82 6.76
C LEU A 126 5.46 -18.64 6.13
N LEU A 127 5.00 -18.29 4.93
CA LEU A 127 3.78 -18.90 4.34
C LEU A 127 3.99 -20.33 3.83
N SER A 128 5.22 -20.68 3.48
CA SER A 128 5.63 -22.03 3.10
C SER A 128 6.35 -22.77 4.23
N ALA A 129 6.26 -22.26 5.47
CA ALA A 129 6.87 -22.92 6.61
C ALA A 129 6.25 -24.33 6.80
N PRO A 130 7.04 -25.36 7.14
CA PRO A 130 6.57 -26.72 7.36
C PRO A 130 5.83 -26.89 8.70
N ALA A 131 4.97 -25.93 9.05
CA ALA A 131 4.21 -25.91 10.30
C ALA A 131 2.85 -26.59 10.15
N ARG A 132 2.34 -27.13 11.25
CA ARG A 132 1.00 -27.74 11.32
C ARG A 132 0.11 -26.94 12.24
N LEU A 133 -1.00 -26.45 11.73
CA LEU A 133 -2.05 -25.85 12.54
C LEU A 133 -2.96 -26.96 13.10
N VAL A 134 -3.00 -27.10 14.42
CA VAL A 134 -3.83 -28.10 15.11
C VAL A 134 -4.91 -27.38 15.89
N THR A 135 -6.14 -27.89 15.85
CA THR A 135 -7.23 -27.39 16.69
C THR A 135 -7.49 -28.41 17.80
N HIS A 136 -7.42 -27.97 19.06
CA HIS A 136 -7.66 -28.80 20.23
C HIS A 136 -8.45 -28.01 21.28
N ALA A 137 -9.54 -28.58 21.80
CA ALA A 137 -10.39 -27.96 22.83
C ALA A 137 -10.77 -26.50 22.49
N ARG A 138 -11.18 -26.24 21.23
CA ARG A 138 -11.51 -24.91 20.67
C ARG A 138 -10.34 -23.91 20.61
N ARG A 139 -9.10 -24.34 20.89
CA ARG A 139 -7.88 -23.54 20.74
C ARG A 139 -7.10 -23.97 19.51
N LYS A 140 -6.57 -22.99 18.77
CA LYS A 140 -5.66 -23.22 17.64
C LYS A 140 -4.22 -23.17 18.14
N THR A 141 -3.44 -24.20 17.82
CA THR A 141 -2.02 -24.30 18.18
C THR A 141 -1.21 -24.51 16.92
N LEU A 142 -0.27 -23.60 16.64
CA LEU A 142 0.66 -23.71 15.54
C LEU A 142 1.89 -24.52 15.99
N LYS A 143 2.04 -25.73 15.44
CA LYS A 143 3.22 -26.58 15.68
C LYS A 143 4.26 -26.31 14.60
N VAL A 144 5.37 -25.69 14.99
CA VAL A 144 6.50 -25.42 14.09
C VAL A 144 7.60 -26.47 14.35
N PRO A 145 8.15 -27.12 13.33
CA PRO A 145 9.19 -28.13 13.52
C PRO A 145 10.50 -27.50 14.01
N PRO A 146 11.29 -28.25 14.81
CA PRO A 146 12.60 -27.81 15.24
C PRO A 146 13.54 -27.67 14.03
N GLY A 147 14.43 -26.68 14.06
CA GLY A 147 15.44 -26.47 13.02
C GLY A 147 15.01 -25.63 11.83
N TRP A 148 13.75 -25.18 11.75
CA TRP A 148 13.36 -24.18 10.74
C TRP A 148 13.96 -22.81 11.07
N ALA A 149 14.74 -22.25 10.14
CA ALA A 149 15.51 -21.02 10.38
C ALA A 149 14.66 -19.80 10.79
N TRP A 150 13.37 -19.76 10.43
CA TRP A 150 12.45 -18.67 10.78
C TRP A 150 11.37 -19.11 11.78
N ALA A 151 11.58 -20.20 12.52
CA ALA A 151 10.61 -20.72 13.49
C ALA A 151 10.21 -19.66 14.53
N GLN A 152 11.19 -18.93 15.06
CA GLN A 152 10.93 -17.90 16.06
C GLN A 152 10.08 -16.75 15.51
N ASN A 153 10.38 -16.30 14.29
CA ASN A 153 9.60 -15.25 13.63
C ASN A 153 8.15 -15.67 13.43
N LEU A 154 7.93 -16.92 13.00
CA LEU A 154 6.59 -17.47 12.80
C LEU A 154 5.83 -17.63 14.13
N ALA A 155 6.50 -18.09 15.19
CA ALA A 155 5.92 -18.19 16.52
C ALA A 155 5.52 -16.83 17.09
N THR A 156 6.42 -15.83 17.01
CA THR A 156 6.12 -14.46 17.45
C THR A 156 4.96 -13.84 16.66
N ALA A 157 4.93 -14.03 15.34
CA ALA A 157 3.80 -13.55 14.52
C ALA A 157 2.48 -14.22 14.93
N TRP A 158 2.50 -15.53 15.19
CA TRP A 158 1.33 -16.27 15.66
C TRP A 158 0.83 -15.77 17.02
N GLU A 159 1.74 -15.56 17.98
CA GLU A 159 1.39 -15.02 19.30
C GLU A 159 0.71 -13.66 19.18
N ARG A 160 1.26 -12.75 18.38
CA ARG A 160 0.65 -11.42 18.12
C ARG A 160 -0.76 -11.54 17.57
N PHE A 161 -0.97 -12.39 16.57
CA PHE A 161 -2.32 -12.64 16.05
C PHE A 161 -3.29 -13.13 17.12
N GLN A 162 -2.83 -14.04 17.99
CA GLN A 162 -3.66 -14.56 19.07
C GLN A 162 -4.03 -13.48 20.09
N THR A 163 -3.18 -12.47 20.31
CA THR A 163 -3.49 -11.34 21.21
C THR A 163 -4.50 -10.35 20.62
N LEU A 164 -4.68 -10.31 19.29
CA LEU A 164 -5.65 -9.43 18.63
C LEU A 164 -7.10 -9.92 18.78
N HIS A 165 -7.30 -11.20 19.07
CA HIS A 165 -8.62 -11.75 19.30
C HIS A 165 -9.03 -11.47 20.76
N PRO A 166 -10.04 -10.62 21.04
CA PRO A 166 -10.55 -10.49 22.40
C PRO A 166 -11.09 -11.85 22.87
N ALA A 167 -10.77 -12.21 24.11
CA ALA A 167 -11.15 -13.48 24.72
C ALA A 167 -12.67 -13.70 24.74
#